data_AF-A0A8T7CAS8-F1
#
_entry.id   AF-A0A8T7CAS8-F1
#
_cell.length_a   1.000
_cell.length_b   1.000
_cell.length_c   1.000
_cell.angle_alpha   90.00
_cell.angle_beta   90.00
_cell.angle_gamma   90.00
#
_symmetry.space_group_name_H-M   'P 1'
#
loop_
_entity.id
_entity.type
_entity.pdbx_description
1 polymer ?
#
loop_
_entity_poly.entity_id
_entity_poly.type
_entity_poly.pdbx_seq_one_letter_code
_entity_poly.pdbx_strand_id
1 'polypeptide(L)'
;MNFRRLFVTFSVVLLAVLAAVGTVDETGKHYADEAFKRALVTFAVARTLNGVISVAQGTEVAVEPAGVGVNFTVGQILDPVNDLVERFSAVMLVATTSLGMQNILLKISAWWGISLFLVLAAAFYLVTLWSQLEKLSRFSYAAVRILLVAAFMRFAVAGLIIGSNLVFNTFMAAEQTAATAALETTTTEVQAISAQAEAPPAQDQTLMERLGSMLDESLDSMNVKERLESFKDRMSNASEHIINLIVIFVLQTIVLPLFFIWLIVEVLKFIATRSIRAGS
;
A
#
# COMPACT_ATOMS: atom_id res chain seq x y z
N MET A 1 31.04 -37.05 17.31
CA MET A 1 30.38 -35.73 17.46
C MET A 1 29.18 -35.72 16.53
N ASN A 2 27.96 -35.63 17.04
CA ASN A 2 26.75 -35.80 16.22
C ASN A 2 26.57 -34.59 15.30
N PHE A 3 26.75 -34.78 13.99
CA PHE A 3 26.59 -33.75 12.96
C PHE A 3 25.28 -32.95 13.13
N ARG A 4 24.19 -33.62 13.52
CA ARG A 4 22.90 -33.02 13.85
C ARG A 4 22.96 -31.97 14.98
N ARG A 5 23.67 -32.24 16.08
CA ARG A 5 23.78 -31.30 17.21
C ARG A 5 24.61 -30.08 16.85
N LEU A 6 25.63 -30.27 16.01
CA LEU A 6 26.50 -29.20 15.54
C LEU A 6 25.77 -28.28 14.56
N PHE A 7 24.99 -28.85 13.63
CA PHE A 7 24.13 -28.09 12.73
C PHE A 7 23.09 -27.25 13.47
N VAL A 8 22.37 -27.83 14.44
CA VAL A 8 21.38 -27.09 15.26
C VAL A 8 22.04 -25.96 16.07
N THR A 9 23.21 -26.23 16.65
CA THR A 9 23.97 -25.20 17.38
C THR A 9 24.34 -24.05 16.45
N PHE A 10 24.84 -24.36 15.25
CA PHE A 10 25.15 -23.36 14.24
C PHE A 10 23.91 -22.52 13.85
N SER A 11 22.76 -23.14 13.61
CA SER A 11 21.52 -22.42 13.29
C SER A 11 21.06 -21.48 14.41
N VAL A 12 21.14 -21.92 15.67
CA VAL A 12 20.73 -21.10 16.83
C VAL A 12 21.69 -19.94 17.05
N VAL A 13 23.00 -20.18 16.91
CA VAL A 13 24.02 -19.12 16.98
C VAL A 13 23.83 -18.13 15.84
N LEU A 14 23.60 -18.59 14.62
CA LEU A 14 23.32 -17.73 13.47
C LEU A 14 22.10 -16.83 13.72
N LEU A 15 21.02 -17.40 14.25
CA LEU A 15 19.80 -16.66 14.59
C LEU A 15 20.07 -15.58 15.65
N ALA A 16 20.84 -15.90 16.69
CA ALA A 16 21.24 -14.94 17.73
C ALA A 16 22.16 -13.84 17.17
N VAL A 17 23.09 -14.18 16.28
CA VAL A 17 23.96 -13.21 15.60
C VAL A 17 23.13 -12.27 14.72
N LEU A 18 22.20 -12.81 13.92
CA LEU A 18 21.31 -11.97 13.10
C LEU A 18 20.47 -11.01 13.96
N ALA A 19 20.01 -11.46 15.13
CA ALA A 19 19.28 -10.61 16.07
C ALA A 19 20.15 -9.51 16.69
N ALA A 20 21.44 -9.78 16.89
CA ALA A 20 22.38 -8.83 17.48
C ALA A 20 22.93 -7.81 16.47
N VAL A 21 23.17 -8.25 15.23
CA VAL A 21 23.71 -7.41 14.15
C VAL A 21 22.67 -6.42 13.62
N GLY A 22 21.38 -6.77 13.65
CA GLY A 22 20.30 -5.84 13.31
C GLY A 22 20.09 -5.61 11.80
N THR A 23 20.81 -6.30 10.92
CA THR A 23 20.66 -6.17 9.45
C THR A 23 19.24 -6.46 8.98
N VAL A 24 18.56 -7.42 9.61
CA VAL A 24 17.16 -7.76 9.32
C VAL A 24 16.23 -6.61 9.67
N ASP A 25 16.51 -5.89 10.76
CA ASP A 25 15.71 -4.74 11.18
C ASP A 25 15.93 -3.54 10.27
N GLU A 26 17.17 -3.28 9.88
CA GLU A 26 17.52 -2.21 8.97
C GLU A 26 16.89 -2.42 7.59
N THR A 27 16.97 -3.65 7.08
CA THR A 27 16.31 -4.04 5.82
C THR A 27 14.80 -3.92 5.92
N GLY A 28 14.20 -4.45 6.99
CA GLY A 28 12.76 -4.35 7.23
C GLY A 28 12.30 -2.89 7.34
N LYS A 29 13.05 -2.05 8.06
CA LYS A 29 12.75 -0.63 8.22
C LYS A 29 12.82 0.11 6.88
N HIS A 30 13.86 -0.15 6.09
CA HIS A 30 13.99 0.44 4.76
C HIS A 30 12.78 0.11 3.88
N TYR A 31 12.34 -1.15 3.84
CA TYR A 31 11.18 -1.54 3.05
C TYR A 31 9.85 -1.00 3.58
N ALA A 32 9.66 -0.97 4.90
CA ALA A 32 8.46 -0.38 5.50
C ALA A 32 8.38 1.14 5.25
N ASP A 33 9.51 1.87 5.41
CA ASP A 33 9.58 3.30 5.13
C ASP A 33 9.30 3.60 3.66
N GLU A 34 9.86 2.81 2.74
CA GLU A 34 9.61 2.95 1.31
C GLU A 34 8.14 2.66 0.94
N ALA A 35 7.55 1.60 1.50
CA ALA A 35 6.14 1.30 1.31
C ALA A 35 5.24 2.44 1.85
N PHE A 36 5.56 2.95 3.04
CA PHE A 36 4.82 4.05 3.66
C PHE A 36 4.91 5.34 2.84
N LYS A 37 6.10 5.70 2.33
CA LYS A 37 6.27 6.87 1.45
C LYS A 37 5.45 6.73 0.16
N ARG A 38 5.50 5.58 -0.51
CA ARG A 38 4.70 5.33 -1.73
C ARG A 38 3.20 5.44 -1.47
N ALA A 39 2.75 4.93 -0.32
CA ALA A 39 1.36 5.07 0.11
C ALA A 39 0.97 6.54 0.34
N LEU A 40 1.83 7.32 1.02
CA LEU A 40 1.61 8.74 1.25
C LEU A 40 1.55 9.55 -0.05
N VAL A 41 2.47 9.32 -0.98
CA VAL A 41 2.47 9.99 -2.29
C VAL A 41 1.17 9.67 -3.03
N THR A 42 0.80 8.40 -3.12
CA THR A 42 -0.42 7.99 -3.81
C THR A 42 -1.69 8.55 -3.12
N PHE A 43 -1.69 8.60 -1.79
CA PHE A 43 -2.78 9.22 -1.02
C PHE A 43 -2.90 10.72 -1.29
N ALA A 44 -1.78 11.43 -1.38
CA ALA A 44 -1.76 12.85 -1.71
C ALA A 44 -2.29 13.11 -3.13
N VAL A 45 -1.93 12.27 -4.11
CA VAL A 45 -2.48 12.32 -5.48
C VAL A 45 -3.99 12.12 -5.45
N ALA A 46 -4.47 11.08 -4.76
CA ALA A 46 -5.91 10.82 -4.63
C ALA A 46 -6.66 12.00 -3.99
N ARG A 47 -6.11 12.57 -2.92
CA ARG A 47 -6.73 13.69 -2.21
C ARG A 47 -6.74 14.97 -3.04
N THR A 48 -5.69 15.21 -3.81
CA THR A 48 -5.60 16.33 -4.75
C THR A 48 -6.63 16.16 -5.85
N LEU A 49 -6.71 14.99 -6.47
CA LEU A 49 -7.70 14.68 -7.50
C LEU A 49 -9.13 14.87 -6.97
N ASN A 50 -9.43 14.39 -5.76
CA ASN A 50 -10.72 14.59 -5.11
C ASN A 50 -11.07 16.08 -4.94
N GLY A 51 -10.09 16.90 -4.54
CA GLY A 51 -10.28 18.35 -4.38
C GLY A 51 -10.55 19.05 -5.71
N VAL A 52 -9.79 18.71 -6.75
CA VAL A 52 -9.94 19.30 -8.08
C VAL A 52 -11.28 18.92 -8.70
N ILE A 53 -11.68 17.64 -8.63
CA ILE A 53 -12.97 17.17 -9.16
C ILE A 53 -14.13 17.83 -8.43
N SER A 54 -14.06 17.97 -7.10
CA SER A 54 -15.10 18.62 -6.31
C SER A 54 -15.32 20.09 -6.71
N VAL A 55 -14.26 20.82 -7.06
CA VAL A 55 -14.36 22.20 -7.57
C VAL A 55 -14.98 22.21 -8.98
N ALA A 56 -14.56 21.31 -9.86
CA ALA A 56 -15.10 21.19 -11.21
C ALA A 56 -16.60 20.80 -11.20
N GLN A 57 -17.03 19.94 -10.27
CA GLN A 57 -18.45 19.58 -10.10
C GLN A 57 -19.30 20.79 -9.67
N GLY A 58 -18.75 21.70 -8.88
CA GLY A 58 -19.42 22.94 -8.48
C GLY A 58 -19.52 24.00 -9.59
N THR A 59 -18.91 23.75 -10.75
CA THR A 59 -18.95 24.65 -11.90
C THR A 59 -20.20 24.33 -12.75
N GLU A 60 -21.28 25.07 -12.53
CA GLU A 60 -22.48 24.98 -13.35
C GLU A 60 -22.25 25.68 -14.70
N VAL A 61 -22.19 24.92 -15.79
CA VAL A 61 -22.21 25.50 -17.14
C VAL A 61 -23.68 25.56 -17.58
N ALA A 62 -24.27 26.74 -17.53
CA ALA A 62 -25.59 26.99 -18.11
C ALA A 62 -25.45 27.02 -19.64
N VAL A 63 -25.64 25.87 -20.29
CA VAL A 63 -25.79 25.81 -21.74
C VAL A 63 -27.28 25.96 -22.03
N GLU A 64 -27.67 27.01 -22.76
CA GLU A 64 -29.05 27.24 -23.21
C GLU A 64 -29.20 26.90 -24.71
N PRO A 65 -29.24 25.62 -25.12
CA PRO A 65 -29.52 25.30 -26.50
C PRO A 65 -31.01 25.59 -26.76
N ALA A 66 -31.28 26.54 -27.67
CA ALA A 66 -32.61 26.90 -28.15
C ALA A 66 -33.60 27.51 -27.11
N GLY A 67 -33.10 28.18 -26.07
CA GLY A 67 -33.95 28.91 -25.11
C GLY A 67 -34.76 28.03 -24.15
N VAL A 68 -34.46 26.73 -24.12
CA VAL A 68 -34.91 25.79 -23.09
C VAL A 68 -33.69 25.50 -22.22
N GLY A 69 -33.65 26.08 -21.01
CA GLY A 69 -32.57 25.83 -20.06
C GLY A 69 -32.55 24.36 -19.65
N VAL A 70 -31.69 23.57 -20.30
CA VAL A 70 -31.34 22.23 -19.82
C VAL A 70 -30.03 22.39 -19.07
N ASN A 71 -30.10 22.41 -17.74
CA ASN A 71 -28.90 22.44 -16.89
C ASN A 71 -28.11 21.14 -17.11
N PHE A 72 -27.15 21.14 -18.03
CA PHE A 72 -26.12 20.11 -18.11
C PHE A 72 -25.07 20.43 -17.05
N THR A 73 -25.24 19.85 -15.85
CA THR A 73 -24.21 19.96 -14.83
C THR A 73 -23.02 19.10 -15.26
N VAL A 74 -21.90 19.74 -15.61
CA VAL A 74 -20.63 19.06 -15.85
C VAL A 74 -20.28 18.11 -14.69
N GLY A 75 -20.74 18.45 -13.47
CA GLY A 75 -20.63 17.61 -12.29
C GLY A 75 -21.24 16.21 -12.41
N GLN A 76 -22.41 16.05 -13.04
CA GLN A 76 -23.06 14.73 -13.15
C GLN A 76 -22.26 13.71 -13.97
N ILE A 77 -21.42 14.19 -14.89
CA ILE A 77 -20.54 13.33 -15.70
C ILE A 77 -19.31 12.90 -14.88
N LEU A 78 -18.87 13.75 -13.94
CA LEU A 78 -17.75 13.49 -13.04
C LEU A 78 -18.12 12.59 -11.87
N ASP A 79 -19.40 12.53 -11.48
CA ASP A 79 -19.90 11.82 -10.28
C ASP A 79 -19.38 10.39 -10.13
N PRO A 80 -19.43 9.50 -11.16
CA PRO A 80 -18.97 8.12 -10.99
C PRO A 80 -17.49 8.01 -10.63
N VAL A 81 -16.65 8.88 -11.18
CA VAL A 81 -15.21 8.90 -10.91
C VAL A 81 -14.93 9.58 -9.58
N ASN A 82 -15.65 10.65 -9.25
CA ASN A 82 -15.56 11.28 -7.94
C ASN A 82 -15.84 10.27 -6.81
N ASP A 83 -16.90 9.46 -6.93
CA ASP A 83 -17.23 8.42 -5.96
C ASP A 83 -16.10 7.38 -5.81
N LEU A 84 -15.45 7.00 -6.91
CA LEU A 84 -14.31 6.09 -6.88
C LEU A 84 -13.09 6.73 -6.22
N VAL A 85 -12.79 7.99 -6.53
CA VAL A 85 -11.68 8.74 -5.93
C VAL A 85 -11.89 8.92 -4.42
N GLU A 86 -13.11 9.21 -3.97
CA GLU A 86 -13.43 9.34 -2.55
C GLU A 86 -13.18 8.01 -1.81
N ARG A 87 -13.70 6.90 -2.34
CA ARG A 87 -13.47 5.56 -1.78
C ARG A 87 -12.01 5.18 -1.79
N PHE A 88 -11.30 5.49 -2.87
CA PHE A 88 -9.87 5.26 -3.00
C PHE A 88 -9.08 6.04 -1.95
N SER A 89 -9.37 7.32 -1.78
CA SER A 89 -8.74 8.15 -0.74
C SER A 89 -8.97 7.55 0.66
N ALA A 90 -10.16 7.00 0.94
CA ALA A 90 -10.43 6.32 2.21
C ALA A 90 -9.60 5.03 2.37
N VAL A 91 -9.50 4.20 1.32
CA VAL A 91 -8.63 2.99 1.32
C VAL A 91 -7.18 3.38 1.54
N MET A 92 -6.70 4.42 0.87
CA MET A 92 -5.34 4.92 0.99
C MET A 92 -5.01 5.46 2.38
N LEU A 93 -5.97 6.10 3.06
CA LEU A 93 -5.83 6.51 4.45
C LEU A 93 -5.61 5.31 5.37
N VAL A 94 -6.42 4.25 5.19
CA VAL A 94 -6.28 3.00 5.96
C VAL A 94 -4.95 2.31 5.64
N ALA A 95 -4.57 2.22 4.36
CA ALA A 95 -3.32 1.62 3.91
C ALA A 95 -2.10 2.34 4.50
N THR A 96 -2.08 3.67 4.42
CA THR A 96 -1.03 4.51 4.98
C THR A 96 -0.95 4.34 6.50
N THR A 97 -2.08 4.33 7.19
CA THR A 97 -2.13 4.10 8.64
C THR A 97 -1.62 2.72 9.02
N SER A 98 -1.99 1.68 8.26
CA SER A 98 -1.52 0.30 8.44
C SER A 98 0.00 0.19 8.27
N LEU A 99 0.55 0.78 7.21
CA LEU A 99 2.01 0.80 6.96
C LEU A 99 2.75 1.61 8.05
N GLY A 100 2.18 2.74 8.50
CA GLY A 100 2.71 3.49 9.63
C GLY A 100 2.73 2.68 10.93
N MET A 101 1.67 1.89 11.17
CA MET A 101 1.61 0.97 12.31
C MET A 101 2.67 -0.13 12.20
N GLN A 102 2.93 -0.70 11.02
CA GLN A 102 4.00 -1.68 10.81
C GLN A 102 5.38 -1.12 11.17
N ASN A 103 5.63 0.15 10.85
CA ASN A 103 6.86 0.84 11.25
C ASN A 103 7.01 0.96 12.77
N ILE A 104 5.92 1.24 13.49
CA ILE A 104 5.91 1.26 14.96
C ILE A 104 6.15 -0.16 15.51
N LEU A 105 5.46 -1.16 14.97
CA LEU A 105 5.63 -2.56 15.38
C LEU A 105 7.05 -3.05 15.14
N LEU A 106 7.71 -2.63 14.05
CA LEU A 106 9.10 -2.98 13.76
C LEU A 106 10.04 -2.36 14.80
N LYS A 107 9.82 -1.10 15.18
CA LYS A 107 10.59 -0.44 16.25
C LYS A 107 10.42 -1.17 17.59
N ILE A 108 9.20 -1.61 17.90
CA ILE A 108 8.92 -2.40 19.11
C ILE A 108 9.62 -3.75 19.04
N SER A 109 9.51 -4.49 17.93
CA SER A 109 10.14 -5.81 17.79
C SER A 109 11.67 -5.77 17.78
N ALA A 110 12.26 -4.67 17.31
CA ALA A 110 13.70 -4.43 17.30
C ALA A 110 14.24 -3.89 18.64
N TRP A 111 13.40 -3.78 19.67
CA TRP A 111 13.84 -3.30 20.97
C TRP A 111 14.87 -4.24 21.61
N TRP A 112 15.91 -3.67 22.22
CA TRP A 112 17.03 -4.42 22.78
C TRP A 112 16.61 -5.48 23.80
N GLY A 113 15.51 -5.26 24.53
CA GLY A 113 14.98 -6.24 25.49
C GLY A 113 14.46 -7.51 24.82
N ILE A 114 13.90 -7.42 23.61
CA ILE A 114 13.47 -8.60 22.83
C ILE A 114 14.70 -9.34 22.29
N SER A 115 15.72 -8.61 21.84
CA SER A 115 17.01 -9.21 21.46
C SER A 115 17.68 -9.93 22.64
N LEU A 116 17.70 -9.31 23.83
CA LEU A 116 18.23 -9.94 25.04
C LEU A 116 17.44 -11.20 25.41
N PHE A 117 16.11 -11.13 25.39
CA PHE A 117 15.25 -12.28 25.66
C PHE A 117 15.54 -13.45 24.71
N LEU A 118 15.74 -13.16 23.42
CA LEU A 118 16.12 -14.16 22.43
C LEU A 118 17.50 -14.77 22.70
N VAL A 119 18.50 -13.96 23.05
CA VAL A 119 19.84 -14.44 23.38
C VAL A 119 19.81 -15.35 24.62
N LEU A 120 19.04 -14.98 25.65
CA LEU A 120 18.86 -15.80 26.84
C LEU A 120 18.14 -17.12 26.53
N ALA A 121 17.10 -17.08 25.69
CA ALA A 121 16.39 -18.27 25.24
C ALA A 121 17.30 -19.21 24.42
N ALA A 122 18.14 -18.64 23.55
CA ALA A 122 19.14 -19.38 22.77
C ALA A 122 20.19 -20.03 23.67
N ALA A 123 20.74 -19.28 24.63
CA ALA A 123 21.69 -19.80 25.61
C ALA A 123 21.08 -20.94 26.45
N PHE A 124 19.84 -20.76 26.94
CA PHE A 124 19.12 -21.79 27.68
C PHE A 124 18.94 -23.06 26.85
N TYR A 125 18.54 -22.94 25.58
CA TYR A 125 18.44 -24.09 24.68
C TYR A 125 19.79 -24.78 24.45
N LEU A 126 20.87 -24.03 24.19
CA LEU A 126 22.20 -24.61 24.01
C LEU A 126 22.69 -25.35 25.25
N VAL A 127 22.44 -24.82 26.45
CA VAL A 127 22.77 -25.53 27.70
C VAL A 127 22.03 -26.86 27.78
N THR A 128 20.73 -26.90 27.49
CA THR A 128 19.98 -28.17 27.49
C THR A 128 20.47 -29.14 26.41
N LEU A 129 20.92 -28.65 25.26
CA LEU A 129 21.39 -29.47 24.13
C LEU A 129 22.74 -30.17 24.41
N TRP A 130 23.64 -29.50 25.13
CA TRP A 130 25.00 -29.97 25.41
C TRP A 130 25.18 -30.56 26.81
N SER A 131 24.23 -30.33 27.73
CA SER A 131 24.31 -30.91 29.07
C SER A 131 24.20 -32.44 29.06
N GLN A 132 25.06 -33.11 29.85
CA GLN A 132 25.01 -34.56 30.10
C GLN A 132 24.07 -34.92 31.27
N LEU A 133 23.49 -33.91 31.94
CA LEU A 133 22.57 -34.10 33.06
C LEU A 133 21.17 -34.42 32.54
N GLU A 134 20.69 -35.64 32.78
CA GLU A 134 19.33 -36.07 32.38
C GLU A 134 18.21 -35.13 32.88
N LYS A 135 18.43 -34.47 34.03
CA LYS A 135 17.49 -33.49 34.59
C LYS A 135 17.29 -32.28 33.68
N LEU A 136 18.34 -31.80 33.00
CA LEU A 136 18.29 -30.64 32.09
C LEU A 136 17.73 -31.02 30.72
N SER A 137 17.94 -32.27 30.28
CA SER A 137 17.33 -32.83 29.06
C SER A 137 15.79 -32.79 29.10
N ARG A 138 15.18 -32.98 30.29
CA ARG A 138 13.72 -32.88 30.47
C ARG A 138 13.15 -31.50 30.15
N PHE A 139 13.95 -30.44 30.24
CA PHE A 139 13.53 -29.07 29.92
C PHE A 139 13.80 -28.68 28.46
N SER A 140 14.42 -29.55 27.65
CA SER A 140 14.73 -29.27 26.24
C SER A 140 13.49 -28.85 25.44
N TYR A 141 12.34 -29.46 25.74
CA TYR A 141 11.08 -29.11 25.10
C TYR A 141 10.60 -27.69 25.42
N ALA A 142 10.66 -27.32 26.70
CA ALA A 142 10.35 -25.97 27.15
C ALA A 142 11.34 -24.96 26.54
N ALA A 143 12.62 -25.31 26.48
CA ALA A 143 13.66 -24.46 25.90
C ALA A 143 13.42 -24.16 24.41
N VAL A 144 13.04 -25.17 23.61
CA VAL A 144 12.66 -24.96 22.20
C VAL A 144 11.44 -24.05 22.10
N ARG A 145 10.39 -24.28 22.90
CA ARG A 145 9.19 -23.44 22.87
C ARG A 145 9.50 -21.97 23.20
N ILE A 146 10.29 -21.73 24.25
CA ILE A 146 10.70 -20.38 24.64
C ILE A 146 11.53 -19.74 23.53
N LEU A 147 12.48 -20.49 22.93
CA LEU A 147 13.28 -20.01 21.80
C LEU A 147 12.42 -19.64 20.59
N LEU A 148 11.44 -20.47 20.24
CA LEU A 148 10.53 -20.19 19.13
C LEU A 148 9.65 -18.95 19.39
N VAL A 149 9.14 -18.79 20.62
CA VAL A 149 8.37 -17.59 21.00
C VAL A 149 9.26 -16.34 20.96
N ALA A 150 10.48 -16.41 21.48
CA ALA A 150 11.42 -15.30 21.42
C ALA A 150 11.78 -14.94 19.98
N ALA A 151 12.03 -15.95 19.12
CA ALA A 151 12.33 -15.74 17.71
C ALA A 151 11.13 -15.14 16.95
N PHE A 152 9.92 -15.62 17.23
CA PHE A 152 8.69 -15.06 16.66
C PHE A 152 8.53 -13.58 17.03
N MET A 153 8.62 -13.26 18.32
CA MET A 153 8.48 -11.87 18.80
C MET A 153 9.55 -10.95 18.19
N ARG A 154 10.74 -11.48 17.93
CA ARG A 154 11.87 -10.73 17.37
C ARG A 154 11.81 -10.52 15.86
N PHE A 155 11.36 -11.53 15.11
CA PHE A 155 11.52 -11.57 13.65
C PHE A 155 10.20 -11.59 12.88
N ALA A 156 9.04 -11.78 13.51
CA ALA A 156 7.78 -11.89 12.79
C ALA A 156 7.46 -10.64 11.98
N VAL A 157 7.60 -9.45 12.57
CA VAL A 157 7.28 -8.18 11.91
C VAL A 157 8.26 -7.90 10.77
N ALA A 158 9.56 -8.03 11.00
CA ALA A 158 10.57 -7.83 9.96
C ALA A 158 10.42 -8.86 8.82
N GLY A 159 10.15 -10.12 9.15
CA GLY A 159 9.89 -11.17 8.16
C GLY A 159 8.65 -10.89 7.32
N LEU A 160 7.57 -10.40 7.94
CA LEU A 160 6.34 -10.00 7.24
C LEU A 160 6.59 -8.86 6.26
N ILE A 161 7.32 -7.83 6.68
CA ILE A 161 7.61 -6.66 5.84
C ILE A 161 8.50 -7.06 4.67
N ILE A 162 9.58 -7.81 4.93
CA ILE A 162 10.50 -8.28 3.88
C ILE A 162 9.73 -9.18 2.89
N GLY A 163 8.95 -10.13 3.40
CA GLY A 163 8.14 -11.02 2.57
C GLY A 163 7.13 -10.27 1.70
N SER A 164 6.38 -9.34 2.32
CA SER A 164 5.40 -8.51 1.59
C SER A 164 6.07 -7.66 0.53
N ASN A 165 7.23 -7.08 0.83
CA ASN A 165 7.98 -6.25 -0.11
C ASN A 165 8.53 -7.06 -1.29
N LEU A 166 8.94 -8.32 -1.09
CA LEU A 166 9.36 -9.20 -2.18
C LEU A 166 8.22 -9.45 -3.18
N VAL A 167 7.03 -9.78 -2.67
CA VAL A 167 5.85 -9.99 -3.53
C VAL A 167 5.47 -8.71 -4.25
N PHE A 168 5.42 -7.59 -3.53
CA PHE A 168 5.11 -6.28 -4.09
C PHE A 168 6.08 -5.88 -5.22
N ASN A 169 7.40 -5.98 -4.98
CA ASN A 169 8.40 -5.60 -5.98
C ASN A 169 8.36 -6.48 -7.23
N THR A 170 7.97 -7.75 -7.08
CA THR A 170 7.94 -8.71 -8.20
C THR A 170 6.71 -8.53 -9.07
N PHE A 171 5.55 -8.30 -8.46
CA PHE A 171 4.27 -8.39 -9.17
C PHE A 171 3.50 -7.07 -9.28
N MET A 172 3.75 -6.10 -8.41
CA MET A 172 2.82 -4.97 -8.21
C MET A 172 3.48 -3.60 -8.45
N ALA A 173 4.80 -3.50 -8.29
CA ALA A 173 5.50 -2.22 -8.36
C ALA A 173 5.37 -1.50 -9.71
N ALA A 174 5.42 -2.25 -10.82
CA ALA A 174 5.26 -1.69 -12.16
C ALA A 174 3.84 -1.14 -12.36
N GLU A 175 2.82 -1.91 -12.01
CA GLU A 175 1.41 -1.51 -12.13
C GLU A 175 1.08 -0.32 -11.24
N GLN A 176 1.58 -0.30 -9.99
CA GLN A 176 1.39 0.83 -9.09
C GLN A 176 1.99 2.10 -9.66
N THR A 177 3.23 2.03 -10.15
CA THR A 177 3.93 3.21 -10.69
C THR A 177 3.20 3.76 -11.92
N ALA A 178 2.76 2.87 -12.83
CA ALA A 178 2.02 3.27 -14.02
C ALA A 178 0.65 3.90 -13.65
N ALA A 179 -0.10 3.28 -12.74
CA ALA A 179 -1.41 3.79 -12.35
C ALA A 179 -1.31 5.13 -11.58
N THR A 180 -0.33 5.29 -10.69
CA THR A 180 -0.12 6.57 -9.99
C THR A 180 0.28 7.69 -10.96
N ALA A 181 1.19 7.42 -11.91
CA ALA A 181 1.59 8.40 -12.92
C ALA A 181 0.43 8.81 -13.85
N ALA A 182 -0.44 7.85 -14.21
CA ALA A 182 -1.65 8.14 -14.98
C ALA A 182 -2.59 9.08 -14.19
N LEU A 183 -2.78 8.85 -12.89
CA LEU A 183 -3.61 9.73 -12.05
C LEU A 183 -3.02 11.12 -11.86
N GLU A 184 -1.70 11.27 -11.73
CA GLU A 184 -1.04 12.58 -11.68
C GLU A 184 -1.27 13.37 -12.98
N THR A 185 -1.19 12.68 -14.13
CA THR A 185 -1.48 13.27 -15.44
C THR A 185 -2.93 13.75 -15.51
N THR A 186 -3.90 12.89 -15.17
CA THR A 186 -5.32 13.26 -15.14
C THR A 186 -5.58 14.43 -14.19
N THR A 187 -4.94 14.45 -13.02
CA THR A 187 -5.09 15.55 -12.05
C THR A 187 -4.66 16.88 -12.66
N THR A 188 -3.52 16.90 -13.36
CA THR A 188 -2.99 18.10 -14.01
C THR A 188 -3.88 18.57 -15.16
N GLU A 189 -4.42 17.65 -15.94
CA GLU A 189 -5.36 17.97 -17.03
C GLU A 189 -6.66 18.59 -16.50
N VAL A 190 -7.27 18.02 -15.46
CA VAL A 190 -8.51 18.57 -14.87
C VAL A 190 -8.24 19.96 -14.26
N GLN A 191 -7.09 20.16 -13.61
CA GLN A 191 -6.69 21.49 -13.11
C GLN A 191 -6.60 22.53 -14.23
N ALA A 192 -6.05 22.16 -15.39
CA ALA A 192 -5.94 23.05 -16.54
C ALA A 192 -7.31 23.43 -17.11
N ILE A 193 -8.26 22.49 -17.16
CA ILE A 193 -9.64 22.73 -17.62
C ILE A 193 -10.37 23.66 -16.65
N SER A 194 -10.29 23.40 -15.34
CA SER A 194 -10.92 24.26 -14.32
C SER A 194 -10.38 25.69 -14.35
N ALA A 195 -9.07 25.88 -14.54
CA ALA A 195 -8.47 27.21 -14.62
C ALA A 195 -8.90 28.02 -15.86
N GLN A 196 -9.25 27.36 -16.97
CA GLN A 196 -9.75 28.03 -18.18
C GLN A 196 -11.23 28.44 -18.06
N ALA A 197 -12.02 27.73 -17.26
CA ALA A 197 -13.43 28.04 -17.03
C ALA A 197 -13.64 29.29 -16.14
N GLU A 198 -12.65 29.70 -15.36
CA GLU A 198 -12.70 30.91 -14.51
C GLU A 198 -12.33 32.22 -15.24
N ALA A 199 -12.05 32.19 -16.55
CA ALA A 199 -11.76 33.40 -17.31
C ALA A 199 -13.00 34.33 -17.36
N PRO A 200 -12.91 35.60 -16.92
CA PRO A 200 -14.06 36.49 -16.89
C PRO A 200 -14.60 36.72 -18.31
N PRO A 201 -15.94 36.72 -18.50
CA PRO A 201 -16.52 36.89 -19.82
C PRO A 201 -16.15 38.27 -20.37
N ALA A 202 -15.58 38.29 -21.58
CA ALA A 202 -15.27 39.51 -22.31
C ALA A 202 -16.56 40.31 -22.53
N GLN A 203 -16.67 41.48 -21.89
CA GLN A 203 -17.92 42.23 -21.75
C GLN A 203 -18.41 42.94 -23.03
N ASP A 204 -17.68 42.91 -24.14
CA ASP A 204 -17.97 43.78 -25.30
C ASP A 204 -18.09 43.01 -26.63
N GLN A 205 -18.95 41.99 -26.71
CA GLN A 205 -19.22 41.32 -28.00
C GLN A 205 -20.37 41.98 -28.76
N THR A 206 -20.09 42.40 -30.00
CA THR A 206 -21.06 43.02 -30.91
C THR A 206 -22.05 41.99 -31.48
N LEU A 207 -23.24 42.43 -31.92
CA LEU A 207 -24.30 41.55 -32.45
C LEU A 207 -23.86 40.71 -33.66
N MET A 208 -22.86 41.18 -34.41
CA MET A 208 -22.28 40.44 -35.54
C MET A 208 -21.35 39.32 -35.06
N GLU A 209 -20.62 39.54 -33.97
CA GLU A 209 -19.82 38.50 -33.30
C GLU A 209 -20.71 37.43 -32.66
N ARG A 210 -21.90 37.78 -32.16
CA ARG A 210 -22.89 36.80 -31.65
C ARG A 210 -23.45 35.89 -32.74
N LEU A 211 -23.64 36.42 -33.96
CA LEU A 211 -24.10 35.61 -35.10
C LEU A 211 -22.96 34.76 -35.69
N GLY A 212 -21.74 35.31 -35.73
CA GLY A 212 -20.54 34.55 -36.07
C GLY A 212 -20.30 33.41 -35.08
N SER A 213 -20.44 33.68 -33.77
CA SER A 213 -20.24 32.70 -32.71
C SER A 213 -21.29 31.59 -32.75
N MET A 214 -22.56 31.87 -33.06
CA MET A 214 -23.59 30.82 -33.20
C MET A 214 -23.33 29.88 -34.40
N LEU A 215 -22.76 30.41 -35.48
CA LEU A 215 -22.39 29.62 -36.66
C LEU A 215 -21.15 28.76 -36.40
N ASP A 216 -20.16 29.33 -35.69
CA ASP A 216 -18.98 28.61 -35.20
C ASP A 216 -19.34 27.56 -34.15
N GLU A 217 -20.26 27.86 -33.23
CA GLU A 217 -20.76 26.97 -32.17
C GLU A 217 -21.56 25.78 -32.75
N SER A 218 -22.22 25.97 -33.90
CA SER A 218 -22.85 24.88 -34.65
C SER A 218 -21.83 23.95 -35.31
N LEU A 219 -20.69 24.48 -35.80
CA LEU A 219 -19.57 23.68 -36.30
C LEU A 219 -18.79 23.01 -35.16
N ASP A 220 -18.63 23.70 -34.03
CA ASP A 220 -17.95 23.18 -32.84
C ASP A 220 -18.82 22.15 -32.09
N SER A 221 -20.15 22.13 -32.28
CA SER A 221 -21.03 21.09 -31.74
C SER A 221 -20.68 19.66 -32.22
N MET A 222 -20.05 19.53 -33.40
CA MET A 222 -19.46 18.27 -33.87
C MET A 222 -18.17 17.92 -33.12
N ASN A 223 -17.32 18.91 -32.81
CA ASN A 223 -16.13 18.73 -31.95
C ASN A 223 -16.50 18.49 -30.48
N VAL A 224 -17.63 19.01 -29.98
CA VAL A 224 -18.08 18.83 -28.59
C VAL A 224 -18.42 17.36 -28.32
N LYS A 225 -19.01 16.64 -29.29
CA LYS A 225 -19.22 15.18 -29.16
C LYS A 225 -17.89 14.41 -29.10
N GLU A 226 -16.94 14.74 -29.95
CA GLU A 226 -15.63 14.07 -29.99
C GLU A 226 -14.79 14.39 -28.73
N ARG A 227 -14.84 15.65 -28.25
CA ARG A 227 -14.27 16.06 -26.96
C ARG A 227 -14.94 15.32 -25.80
N LEU A 228 -16.26 15.17 -25.82
CA LEU A 228 -17.02 14.46 -24.79
C LEU A 228 -16.74 12.96 -24.77
N GLU A 229 -16.61 12.30 -25.93
CA GLU A 229 -16.17 10.90 -26.03
C GLU A 229 -14.74 10.73 -25.53
N SER A 230 -13.81 11.60 -25.95
CA SER A 230 -12.42 11.55 -25.47
C SER A 230 -12.32 11.78 -23.96
N PHE A 231 -13.19 12.62 -23.39
CA PHE A 231 -13.30 12.84 -21.96
C PHE A 231 -13.84 11.61 -21.24
N LYS A 232 -14.88 10.99 -21.78
CA LYS A 232 -15.46 9.74 -21.24
C LYS A 232 -14.46 8.60 -21.23
N ASP A 233 -13.68 8.41 -22.29
CA ASP A 233 -12.64 7.39 -22.36
C ASP A 233 -11.52 7.64 -21.33
N ARG A 234 -11.11 8.90 -21.16
CA ARG A 234 -10.15 9.29 -20.12
C ARG A 234 -10.67 9.01 -18.71
N MET A 235 -11.94 9.28 -18.46
CA MET A 235 -12.59 9.04 -17.16
C MET A 235 -12.77 7.53 -16.88
N SER A 236 -13.01 6.72 -17.92
CA SER A 236 -12.99 5.27 -17.83
C SER A 236 -11.60 4.75 -17.46
N ASN A 237 -10.54 5.24 -18.12
CA ASN A 237 -9.17 4.86 -17.81
C ASN A 237 -8.76 5.27 -16.38
N ALA A 238 -9.14 6.47 -15.93
CA ALA A 238 -8.89 6.92 -14.56
C ALA A 238 -9.54 5.97 -13.54
N SER A 239 -10.77 5.54 -13.80
CA SER A 239 -11.49 4.56 -12.96
C SER A 239 -10.74 3.24 -12.86
N GLU A 240 -10.25 2.73 -13.99
CA GLU A 240 -9.46 1.49 -14.03
C GLU A 240 -8.16 1.62 -13.21
N HIS A 241 -7.42 2.72 -13.38
CA HIS A 241 -6.21 2.99 -12.61
C HIS A 241 -6.49 3.10 -11.10
N ILE A 242 -7.59 3.75 -10.71
CA ILE A 242 -8.01 3.85 -9.31
C ILE A 242 -8.32 2.47 -8.73
N ILE A 243 -9.08 1.64 -9.46
CA ILE A 243 -9.43 0.29 -9.01
C ILE A 243 -8.16 -0.57 -8.88
N ASN A 244 -7.25 -0.51 -9.85
CA ASN A 244 -5.98 -1.24 -9.78
C ASN A 244 -5.16 -0.81 -8.56
N LEU A 245 -5.09 0.50 -8.27
CA LEU A 245 -4.42 0.98 -7.06
C LEU A 245 -5.10 0.50 -5.78
N ILE A 246 -6.44 0.51 -5.71
CA ILE A 246 -7.18 -0.06 -4.57
C ILE A 246 -6.79 -1.52 -4.36
N VAL A 247 -6.83 -2.34 -5.42
CA VAL A 247 -6.48 -3.76 -5.36
C VAL A 247 -5.05 -3.94 -4.87
N ILE A 248 -4.10 -3.16 -5.42
CA ILE A 248 -2.69 -3.22 -5.04
C ILE A 248 -2.51 -2.90 -3.55
N PHE A 249 -3.08 -1.80 -3.06
CA PHE A 249 -2.91 -1.39 -1.68
C PHE A 249 -3.64 -2.30 -0.70
N VAL A 250 -4.83 -2.82 -1.05
CA VAL A 250 -5.54 -3.81 -0.23
C VAL A 250 -4.74 -5.10 -0.14
N LEU A 251 -4.20 -5.58 -1.27
CA LEU A 251 -3.36 -6.78 -1.26
C LEU A 251 -2.10 -6.55 -0.41
N GLN A 252 -1.43 -5.42 -0.59
CA GLN A 252 -0.19 -5.10 0.13
C GLN A 252 -0.39 -4.88 1.64
N THR A 253 -1.48 -4.23 2.06
CA THR A 253 -1.66 -3.79 3.46
C THR A 253 -2.56 -4.68 4.30
N ILE A 254 -3.33 -5.57 3.67
CA ILE A 254 -4.24 -6.50 4.36
C ILE A 254 -3.89 -7.94 4.00
N VAL A 255 -3.94 -8.30 2.72
CA VAL A 255 -3.86 -9.72 2.31
C VAL A 255 -2.47 -10.30 2.54
N LEU A 256 -1.40 -9.63 2.08
CA LEU A 256 -0.03 -10.11 2.25
C LEU A 256 0.36 -10.21 3.73
N PRO A 257 0.13 -9.20 4.59
CA PRO A 257 0.39 -9.32 6.02
C PRO A 257 -0.29 -10.53 6.66
N LEU A 258 -1.58 -10.76 6.38
CA LEU A 258 -2.32 -11.90 6.90
C LEU A 258 -1.76 -13.24 6.41
N PHE A 259 -1.44 -13.32 5.12
CA PHE A 259 -0.82 -14.51 4.53
C PHE A 259 0.53 -14.82 5.18
N PHE A 260 1.41 -13.83 5.36
CA PHE A 260 2.71 -14.03 5.96
C PHE A 260 2.63 -14.36 7.46
N ILE A 261 1.69 -13.79 8.21
CA ILE A 261 1.44 -14.20 9.60
C ILE A 261 1.05 -15.68 9.65
N TRP A 262 0.11 -16.10 8.80
CA TRP A 262 -0.30 -17.50 8.73
C TRP A 262 0.90 -18.41 8.38
N LEU A 263 1.69 -18.04 7.37
CA LEU A 263 2.88 -18.78 6.95
C LEU A 263 3.90 -18.94 8.08
N ILE A 264 4.20 -17.86 8.81
CA ILE A 264 5.14 -17.88 9.94
C ILE A 264 4.62 -18.81 11.04
N VAL A 265 3.34 -18.71 11.39
CA VAL A 265 2.72 -19.59 12.40
C VAL A 265 2.79 -21.06 11.98
N GLU A 266 2.53 -21.36 10.71
CA GLU A 266 2.57 -22.73 10.20
C GLU A 266 4.00 -23.31 10.23
N VAL A 267 5.00 -22.52 9.83
CA VAL A 267 6.42 -22.90 9.94
C VAL A 267 6.82 -23.16 11.39
N LEU A 268 6.39 -22.31 12.33
CA LEU A 268 6.69 -22.50 13.76
C LEU A 268 6.04 -23.75 14.33
N LYS A 269 4.77 -24.03 13.98
CA LYS A 269 4.07 -25.26 14.37
C LYS A 269 4.79 -26.49 13.82
N PHE A 270 5.24 -26.44 12.56
CA PHE A 270 5.98 -27.53 11.93
C PHE A 270 7.30 -27.82 12.66
N ILE A 271 8.07 -26.78 13.00
CA ILE A 271 9.32 -26.91 13.75
C ILE A 271 9.05 -27.45 15.17
N ALA A 272 8.06 -26.91 15.87
CA ALA A 272 7.69 -27.35 17.21
C ALA A 272 7.28 -28.83 17.21
N THR A 273 6.46 -29.28 16.24
CA THR A 273 5.99 -30.67 16.16
C THR A 273 7.12 -31.66 15.86
N ARG A 274 8.07 -31.29 15.00
CA ARG A 274 9.27 -32.11 14.74
C ARG A 274 10.19 -32.22 15.96
N SER A 275 10.31 -31.16 16.75
CA SER A 275 11.09 -31.20 17.99
C SER A 275 10.50 -32.17 19.04
N ILE A 276 9.17 -32.30 19.09
CA ILE A 276 8.47 -33.25 19.97
C ILE A 276 8.82 -34.70 19.61
N ARG A 277 8.74 -35.05 18.32
CA ARG A 277 8.99 -36.43 17.85
C ARG A 277 10.45 -36.87 17.95
N ALA A 278 11.39 -35.94 18.06
CA ALA A 278 12.83 -36.25 18.14
C ALA A 278 13.33 -36.44 19.59
N GLY A 279 12.51 -36.09 20.59
CA GLY A 279 12.80 -36.23 22.01
C GLY A 279 12.02 -37.35 22.74
N SER A 280 11.05 -37.97 22.06
CA SER A 280 10.38 -39.22 22.44
C SER A 280 11.09 -40.43 21.85
#